data_AF-A0A9D0N589-F1
#
_entry.id   AF-A0A9D0N589-F1
#
_cell.length_a   1.000
_cell.length_b   1.000
_cell.length_c   1.000
_cell.angle_alpha   90.00
_cell.angle_beta   90.00
_cell.angle_gamma   90.00
#
_symmetry.space_group_name_H-M   'P 1'
#
loop_
_entity.id
_entity.type
_entity.pdbx_description
1 polymer ?
#
loop_
_entity_poly.entity_id
_entity_poly.type
_entity_poly.pdbx_seq_one_letter_code
_entity_poly.pdbx_strand_id
1 'polypeptide(L)'
;MINLSKKNFTWIQDELENGEIVTWAGQSFSKKSFSLRFNLLFIIVVVVLFISLVPLNFGIYTVFFTLLFFISTKGNRKSKNSIYLITNTRVLILDDMSIKSFTSYYPYHLQNLEKQINDDGSGNIMFTTNSFINNLQNDSVEKVGLIGVNDVNKVGDLLDKLAYGRDF
;
A
#
# COMPACT_ATOMS: atom_id res chain seq x y z
N MET A 1 15.90 -7.13 -8.73
CA MET A 1 15.77 -8.45 -8.06
C MET A 1 15.70 -8.17 -6.57
N ILE A 2 14.68 -8.66 -5.87
CA ILE A 2 14.40 -8.30 -4.47
C ILE A 2 15.07 -9.34 -3.57
N ASN A 3 15.67 -8.88 -2.47
CA ASN A 3 16.31 -9.77 -1.51
C ASN A 3 15.25 -10.30 -0.52
N LEU A 4 14.73 -11.50 -0.78
CA LEU A 4 13.78 -12.16 0.11
C LEU A 4 14.51 -12.83 1.27
N SER A 5 14.00 -12.68 2.49
CA SER A 5 14.52 -13.44 3.62
C SER A 5 14.25 -14.95 3.41
N LYS A 6 15.10 -15.82 3.97
CA LYS A 6 14.89 -17.29 3.91
C LYS A 6 13.49 -17.68 4.38
N LYS A 7 12.98 -16.99 5.41
CA LYS A 7 11.63 -17.18 5.97
C LYS A 7 10.54 -16.83 4.96
N ASN A 8 10.66 -15.70 4.26
CA ASN A 8 9.69 -15.27 3.26
C ASN A 8 9.70 -16.23 2.06
N PHE A 9 10.88 -16.71 1.67
CA PHE A 9 10.99 -17.69 0.59
C PHE A 9 10.26 -18.99 0.92
N THR A 10 10.44 -19.55 2.12
CA THR A 10 9.71 -20.76 2.53
C THR A 10 8.21 -20.53 2.54
N TRP A 11 7.75 -19.37 3.04
CA TRP A 11 6.32 -19.07 3.05
C TRP A 11 5.70 -18.98 1.67
N ILE A 12 6.42 -18.42 0.70
CA ILE A 12 5.97 -18.32 -0.68
C ILE A 12 5.89 -19.71 -1.30
N GLN A 13 6.92 -20.54 -1.10
CA GLN A 13 6.92 -21.91 -1.64
C GLN A 13 5.77 -22.76 -1.09
N ASP A 14 5.44 -22.61 0.20
CA ASP A 14 4.30 -23.32 0.81
C ASP A 14 2.93 -22.87 0.26
N GLU A 15 2.85 -21.64 -0.27
CA GLU A 15 1.60 -21.05 -0.75
C GLU A 15 1.32 -21.33 -2.24
N LEU A 16 2.38 -21.61 -3.01
CA LEU A 16 2.26 -21.89 -4.44
C LEU A 16 1.58 -23.23 -4.69
N GLU A 17 0.66 -23.25 -5.66
CA GLU A 17 0.00 -24.47 -6.11
C GLU A 17 0.93 -25.30 -7.01
N ASN A 18 0.66 -26.60 -7.13
CA ASN A 18 1.47 -27.50 -7.96
C ASN A 18 1.48 -27.02 -9.43
N GLY A 19 2.65 -26.67 -9.94
CA GLY A 19 2.83 -26.16 -11.31
C GLY A 19 2.62 -24.64 -11.44
N GLU A 20 2.38 -23.92 -10.34
CA GLU A 20 2.35 -22.46 -10.32
C GLU A 20 3.77 -21.90 -10.42
N ILE A 21 4.00 -20.98 -11.36
CA ILE A 21 5.31 -20.37 -11.62
C ILE A 21 5.23 -18.88 -11.34
N VAL A 22 6.15 -18.38 -10.50
CA VAL A 22 6.30 -16.95 -10.23
C VAL A 22 6.96 -16.28 -11.43
N THR A 23 6.21 -15.42 -12.11
CA THR A 23 6.69 -14.67 -13.29
C THR A 23 7.32 -13.34 -12.88
N TRP A 24 6.87 -12.77 -11.77
CA TRP A 24 7.43 -11.53 -11.22
C TRP A 24 7.28 -11.44 -9.70
N ALA A 25 8.26 -10.81 -9.05
CA ALA A 25 8.25 -10.52 -7.63
C ALA A 25 8.64 -9.06 -7.36
N GLY A 26 7.82 -8.40 -6.54
CA GLY A 26 7.83 -6.99 -6.21
C GLY A 26 7.80 -6.74 -4.71
N GLN A 27 8.22 -5.56 -4.27
CA GLN A 27 7.99 -5.08 -2.91
C GLN A 27 7.60 -3.62 -3.03
N SER A 28 6.67 -3.19 -2.18
CA SER A 28 6.26 -1.80 -2.11
C SER A 28 7.45 -0.89 -1.82
N PHE A 29 7.75 -0.02 -2.78
CA PHE A 29 8.76 1.01 -2.65
C PHE A 29 8.13 2.22 -1.94
N SER A 30 8.11 2.20 -0.61
CA SER A 30 7.81 3.40 0.15
C SER A 30 8.97 4.39 -0.03
N LYS A 31 8.92 5.27 -1.04
CA LYS A 31 9.67 6.52 -0.98
C LYS A 31 9.32 7.13 0.37
N LYS A 32 10.28 7.18 1.30
CA LYS A 32 10.10 7.88 2.58
C LYS A 32 9.65 9.27 2.18
N SER A 33 8.35 9.55 2.29
CA SER A 33 7.84 10.89 2.11
C SER A 33 8.59 11.73 3.12
N PHE A 34 9.53 12.50 2.59
CA PHE A 34 10.43 13.35 3.33
C PHE A 34 9.63 14.59 3.77
N SER A 35 8.56 14.38 4.52
CA SER A 35 7.76 15.46 5.13
C SER A 35 8.41 16.00 6.41
N LEU A 36 9.58 15.48 6.78
CA LEU A 36 10.34 15.88 7.96
C LEU A 36 10.74 17.37 7.95
N ARG A 37 10.83 18.01 6.77
CA ARG A 37 11.16 19.44 6.69
C ARG A 37 9.97 20.38 6.97
N PHE A 38 8.75 19.98 6.62
CA PHE A 38 7.57 20.80 6.90
C PHE A 38 7.14 20.73 8.37
N ASN A 39 7.36 19.59 9.03
CA ASN A 39 7.00 19.43 10.44
C ASN A 39 7.89 20.29 11.36
N LEU A 40 9.19 20.45 11.05
CA LEU A 40 10.11 21.16 11.92
C LEU A 40 9.86 22.68 11.94
N LEU A 41 9.61 23.29 10.77
CA LEU A 41 9.24 24.70 10.68
C LEU A 41 7.87 24.97 11.31
N PHE A 42 6.90 24.08 11.10
CA PHE A 42 5.59 24.18 11.75
C PHE A 42 5.70 24.07 13.27
N ILE A 43 6.49 23.13 13.78
CA ILE A 43 6.77 22.97 15.22
C ILE A 43 7.40 24.25 15.78
N ILE A 44 8.41 24.82 15.10
CA ILE A 44 9.06 26.06 15.55
C ILE A 44 8.05 27.22 15.59
N VAL A 45 7.24 27.40 14.55
CA VAL A 45 6.22 28.46 14.49
C VAL A 45 5.17 28.28 15.59
N VAL A 46 4.71 27.05 15.83
CA VAL A 46 3.76 26.74 16.90
C VAL A 46 4.36 26.99 18.28
N VAL A 47 5.62 26.61 18.52
CA VAL A 47 6.32 26.84 19.80
C VAL A 47 6.51 28.34 20.06
N VAL A 48 6.92 29.12 19.05
CA VAL A 48 7.08 30.58 19.18
C VAL A 48 5.73 31.26 19.46
N LEU A 49 4.66 30.86 18.76
CA LEU A 49 3.30 31.33 19.03
C LEU A 49 2.87 30.97 20.48
N PHE A 50 3.17 29.76 20.95
CA PHE A 50 2.84 29.32 22.31
C PHE A 50 3.55 30.14 23.39
N ILE A 51 4.83 30.47 23.19
CA ILE A 51 5.60 31.31 24.13
C ILE A 51 5.03 32.74 24.16
N SER A 52 4.51 33.24 23.04
CA SER A 52 3.95 34.60 22.93
C SER A 52 2.52 34.76 23.48
N LEU A 53 1.74 33.68 23.63
CA LEU A 53 0.31 33.72 23.97
C LEU A 53 -0.03 33.30 25.42
N VAL A 54 0.95 33.06 26.27
CA VAL A 54 0.70 32.80 27.69
C VAL A 54 0.80 34.13 28.44
N PRO A 55 -0.34 34.71 28.87
CA PRO A 55 -1.00 34.17 30.05
C PRO A 55 -2.54 34.24 30.00
N LEU A 56 -3.24 33.11 30.19
CA LEU A 56 -4.34 32.95 31.17
C LEU A 56 -5.16 31.65 31.02
N ASN A 57 -5.13 30.92 29.89
CA ASN A 57 -6.09 29.82 29.67
C ASN A 57 -5.43 28.54 29.15
N PHE A 58 -4.77 27.78 30.03
CA PHE A 58 -4.00 26.58 29.67
C PHE A 58 -4.82 25.31 29.33
N GLY A 59 -6.08 25.22 29.74
CA GLY A 59 -6.83 23.95 29.71
C GLY A 59 -7.38 23.52 28.35
N ILE A 60 -7.90 24.45 27.54
CA ILE A 60 -8.69 24.09 26.35
C ILE A 60 -7.79 23.94 25.10
N TYR A 61 -6.72 24.75 24.99
CA TYR A 61 -5.81 24.69 23.84
C TYR A 61 -4.99 23.39 23.82
N THR A 62 -4.56 22.88 24.97
CA THR A 62 -3.78 21.63 25.05
C THR A 62 -4.58 20.42 24.56
N VAL A 63 -5.88 20.36 24.86
CA VAL A 63 -6.78 19.30 24.40
C VAL A 63 -7.03 19.41 22.88
N PHE A 64 -7.23 20.63 22.36
CA PHE A 64 -7.47 20.83 20.92
C PHE A 64 -6.25 20.47 20.07
N PHE A 65 -5.04 20.78 20.53
CA PHE A 65 -3.80 20.47 19.82
C PHE A 65 -3.39 18.99 19.92
N THR A 66 -3.61 18.32 21.06
CA THR A 66 -3.40 16.86 21.14
C THR A 66 -4.37 16.12 20.22
N LEU A 67 -5.61 16.59 20.06
CA LEU A 67 -6.57 16.06 19.10
C LEU A 67 -6.10 16.23 17.63
N LEU A 68 -5.64 17.42 17.25
CA LEU A 68 -5.10 17.69 15.91
C LEU A 68 -3.86 16.86 15.60
N PHE A 69 -2.96 16.66 16.57
CA PHE A 69 -1.79 15.82 16.41
C PHE A 69 -2.17 14.33 16.24
N PHE A 70 -3.18 13.86 16.97
CA PHE A 70 -3.69 12.49 16.81
C PHE A 70 -4.35 12.25 15.44
N ILE A 71 -5.12 13.22 14.93
CA ILE A 71 -5.79 13.11 13.62
C ILE A 71 -4.77 13.02 12.47
N SER A 72 -3.65 13.75 12.57
CA SER A 72 -2.63 13.82 11.50
C SER A 72 -1.77 12.54 11.36
N THR A 73 -1.81 11.62 12.33
CA THR A 73 -0.98 10.40 12.31
C THR A 73 -1.64 9.18 11.66
N LYS A 74 -2.92 9.25 11.28
CA LYS A 74 -3.64 8.18 10.57
C LYS A 74 -3.39 8.22 9.05
N GLY A 75 -2.13 8.31 8.64
CA GLY A 75 -1.74 8.08 7.25
C GLY A 75 -1.59 6.59 7.01
N ASN A 76 -2.43 6.02 6.14
CA ASN A 76 -2.45 4.63 5.66
C ASN A 76 -1.08 3.92 5.73
N ARG A 77 -0.86 3.15 6.80
CA ARG A 77 0.40 2.42 7.06
C ARG A 77 0.45 1.03 6.40
N LYS A 78 -0.61 0.60 5.70
CA LYS A 78 -0.72 -0.79 5.23
C LYS A 78 0.32 -1.19 4.17
N SER A 79 0.85 -0.27 3.37
CA SER A 79 1.73 -0.66 2.26
C SER A 79 3.24 -0.70 2.56
N LYS A 80 3.70 -0.34 3.77
CA LYS A 80 5.15 -0.15 3.99
C LYS A 80 5.99 -1.43 3.91
N ASN A 81 5.36 -2.60 3.85
CA ASN A 81 6.08 -3.88 3.90
C ASN A 81 5.39 -5.03 3.15
N SER A 82 4.60 -4.73 2.11
CA SER A 82 3.97 -5.80 1.32
C SER A 82 4.90 -6.33 0.23
N ILE A 83 4.95 -7.66 0.09
CA ILE A 83 5.61 -8.33 -1.04
C ILE A 83 4.51 -8.72 -2.02
N TYR A 84 4.76 -8.42 -3.29
CA TYR A 84 3.84 -8.71 -4.38
C TYR A 84 4.44 -9.81 -5.25
N LEU A 85 3.62 -10.77 -5.64
CA LEU A 85 4.02 -11.83 -6.57
C LEU A 85 2.97 -11.90 -7.67
N ILE A 86 3.43 -12.00 -8.90
CA ILE A 86 2.59 -12.33 -10.04
C ILE A 86 3.02 -13.72 -10.49
N THR A 87 2.04 -14.62 -10.57
CA THR A 87 2.23 -15.96 -11.08
C THR A 87 1.53 -16.09 -12.44
N ASN A 88 1.67 -17.26 -13.06
CA ASN A 88 0.91 -17.60 -14.27
C ASN A 88 -0.60 -17.77 -14.01
N THR A 89 -1.05 -17.85 -12.74
CA THR A 89 -2.46 -18.10 -12.39
C THR A 89 -3.10 -16.98 -11.58
N ARG A 90 -2.36 -16.23 -10.76
CA ARG A 90 -2.90 -15.21 -9.86
C ARG A 90 -1.86 -14.19 -9.40
N VAL A 91 -2.33 -13.16 -8.72
CA VAL A 91 -1.48 -12.22 -7.98
C VAL A 91 -1.56 -12.56 -6.49
N LEU A 92 -0.42 -12.63 -5.82
CA LEU A 92 -0.35 -12.81 -4.37
C LEU A 92 0.18 -11.53 -3.74
N ILE A 93 -0.50 -11.09 -2.69
CA ILE A 93 -0.06 -9.99 -1.83
C ILE A 93 0.22 -10.58 -0.45
N LEU A 94 1.49 -10.56 -0.05
CA LEU A 94 1.89 -10.86 1.32
C LEU A 94 1.86 -9.56 2.10
N ASP A 95 0.80 -9.37 2.88
CA ASP A 95 0.66 -8.21 3.75
C ASP A 95 1.38 -8.47 5.06
N ASP A 96 2.24 -7.52 5.45
CA ASP A 96 3.03 -7.55 6.67
C ASP A 96 3.95 -8.78 6.79
N MET A 97 5.24 -8.59 6.46
CA MET A 97 6.28 -9.63 6.58
C MET A 97 6.44 -10.26 7.99
N SER A 98 5.77 -9.75 9.02
CA SER A 98 5.79 -10.35 10.36
C SER A 98 4.84 -11.54 10.52
N ILE A 99 3.70 -11.55 9.81
CA ILE A 99 2.65 -12.58 9.89
C ILE A 99 2.48 -13.22 8.50
N LYS A 100 2.32 -14.55 8.43
CA LYS A 100 2.06 -15.26 7.17
C LYS A 100 0.62 -14.99 6.73
N SER A 101 0.36 -13.84 6.09
CA SER A 101 -0.95 -13.47 5.56
C SER A 101 -0.85 -13.20 4.06
N PHE A 102 -1.33 -14.16 3.27
CA PHE A 102 -1.42 -14.04 1.82
C PHE A 102 -2.85 -13.68 1.42
N THR A 103 -2.96 -12.72 0.51
CA THR A 103 -4.21 -12.42 -0.18
C THR A 103 -4.03 -12.70 -1.67
N SER A 104 -4.90 -13.54 -2.21
CA SER A 104 -4.81 -14.06 -3.58
C SER A 104 -5.85 -13.43 -4.48
N TYR A 105 -5.41 -12.88 -5.61
CA TYR A 105 -6.25 -12.25 -6.62
C TYR A 105 -6.12 -12.95 -7.97
N TYR A 106 -7.12 -13.75 -8.28
CA TYR A 106 -7.31 -14.42 -9.58
C TYR A 106 -7.67 -13.44 -10.72
N PRO A 107 -7.56 -13.86 -11.99
CA PRO A 107 -7.78 -13.02 -13.17
C PRO A 107 -9.09 -12.22 -13.15
N TYR A 108 -10.17 -12.82 -12.64
CA TYR A 108 -11.48 -12.16 -12.56
C TYR A 108 -11.51 -10.95 -11.60
N HIS A 109 -10.57 -10.84 -10.66
CA HIS A 109 -10.43 -9.68 -9.78
C HIS A 109 -9.61 -8.55 -10.41
N LEU A 110 -8.86 -8.82 -11.48
CA LEU A 110 -7.95 -7.88 -12.11
C LEU A 110 -8.66 -7.03 -13.18
N GLN A 111 -9.99 -6.96 -13.12
CA GLN A 111 -10.78 -6.14 -14.02
C GLN A 111 -10.60 -4.66 -13.66
N ASN A 112 -10.54 -3.82 -14.70
CA ASN A 112 -10.38 -2.35 -14.57
C ASN A 112 -9.10 -1.94 -13.83
N LEU A 113 -7.94 -2.23 -14.44
CA LEU A 113 -6.66 -1.75 -13.91
C LEU A 113 -6.53 -0.23 -14.06
N GLU A 114 -6.32 0.47 -12.95
CA GLU A 114 -5.98 1.88 -12.90
C GLU A 114 -4.47 2.03 -12.62
N LYS A 115 -3.73 2.64 -13.55
CA LYS A 115 -2.28 2.86 -13.45
C LYS A 115 -2.01 4.32 -13.06
N GLN A 116 -1.36 4.54 -11.92
CA GLN A 116 -0.83 5.84 -11.50
C GLN A 116 0.69 5.80 -11.65
N ILE A 117 1.25 6.63 -12.54
CA ILE A 117 2.67 6.60 -12.91
C ILE A 117 3.31 7.93 -12.53
N ASN A 118 4.46 7.87 -11.88
CA ASN A 118 5.34 9.00 -11.59
C ASN A 118 6.33 9.21 -12.75
N ASP A 119 6.96 10.37 -12.81
CA ASP A 119 7.92 10.72 -13.88
C ASP A 119 9.12 9.74 -14.00
N ASP A 120 9.44 9.00 -12.93
CA ASP A 120 10.50 8.00 -12.92
C ASP A 120 10.05 6.57 -13.31
N GLY A 121 8.79 6.41 -13.75
CA GLY A 121 8.19 5.14 -14.12
C GLY A 121 7.65 4.31 -12.95
N SER A 122 7.90 4.74 -11.71
CA SER A 122 7.35 4.11 -10.52
C SER A 122 5.91 4.54 -10.25
N GLY A 123 5.18 3.83 -9.42
CA GLY A 123 3.84 4.26 -9.04
C GLY A 123 2.95 3.14 -8.52
N ASN A 124 1.65 3.25 -8.73
CA ASN A 124 0.66 2.35 -8.17
C ASN A 124 -0.19 1.73 -9.28
N ILE A 125 -0.61 0.49 -9.08
CA ILE A 125 -1.59 -0.18 -9.93
C ILE A 125 -2.74 -0.62 -9.04
N MET A 126 -3.93 -0.09 -9.27
CA MET A 126 -5.14 -0.45 -8.54
C MET A 126 -6.06 -1.28 -9.42
N PHE A 127 -6.82 -2.17 -8.81
CA PHE A 127 -7.86 -2.97 -9.44
C PHE A 127 -9.06 -3.08 -8.50
N THR A 128 -10.23 -3.27 -9.11
CA THR A 128 -11.48 -3.34 -8.38
C THR A 128 -11.81 -4.78 -8.02
N THR A 129 -11.91 -5.08 -6.73
CA THR A 129 -12.47 -6.34 -6.28
C THR A 129 -13.97 -6.14 -6.08
N ASN A 130 -14.80 -6.93 -6.76
CA ASN A 130 -16.24 -6.89 -6.54
C ASN A 130 -16.52 -7.16 -5.06
N SER A 131 -17.21 -6.23 -4.41
CA SER A 131 -17.52 -6.26 -2.99
C SER A 131 -18.32 -7.51 -2.64
N PHE A 132 -17.96 -8.15 -1.52
CA PHE A 132 -18.91 -9.04 -0.84
C PHE A 132 -20.17 -8.22 -0.53
N ILE A 133 -21.33 -8.72 -0.94
CA ILE A 133 -22.64 -8.17 -0.58
C ILE A 133 -22.78 -8.34 0.94
N ASN A 134 -22.30 -7.36 1.70
CA ASN A 134 -22.66 -7.23 3.10
C ASN A 134 -24.01 -6.52 3.13
N ASN A 135 -25.02 -7.16 3.72
CA ASN A 135 -26.42 -6.74 3.85
C ASN A 135 -26.64 -5.41 4.63
N LEU A 136 -25.67 -4.52 4.69
CA LEU A 136 -25.71 -3.24 5.38
C LEU A 136 -25.19 -2.13 4.46
N GLN A 137 -26.03 -1.77 3.48
CA GLN A 137 -26.21 -0.41 2.97
C GLN A 137 -24.95 0.44 2.74
N ASN A 138 -23.90 -0.15 2.15
CA ASN A 138 -22.81 0.60 1.56
C ASN A 138 -22.11 -0.29 0.53
N ASP A 139 -22.45 -0.09 -0.75
CA ASP A 139 -21.72 -0.69 -1.87
C ASP A 139 -20.36 0.02 -2.02
N SER A 140 -19.51 -0.12 -1.01
CA SER A 140 -18.14 0.39 -1.09
C SER A 140 -17.33 -0.59 -1.91
N VAL A 141 -17.09 -0.24 -3.17
CA VAL A 141 -16.12 -0.92 -4.03
C VAL A 141 -14.74 -0.77 -3.38
N GLU A 142 -14.21 -1.86 -2.83
CA GLU A 142 -12.86 -1.86 -2.27
C GLU A 142 -11.85 -1.88 -3.43
N LYS A 143 -11.07 -0.80 -3.54
CA LYS A 143 -9.93 -0.74 -4.47
C LYS A 143 -8.72 -1.37 -3.80
N VAL A 144 -8.22 -2.46 -4.37
CA VAL A 144 -6.98 -3.11 -3.95
C VAL A 144 -5.92 -2.89 -5.01
N GLY A 145 -4.64 -2.87 -4.64
CA GLY A 145 -3.60 -2.66 -5.63
C GLY A 145 -2.19 -2.93 -5.17
N LEU A 146 -1.29 -2.94 -6.16
CA LEU A 146 0.14 -2.96 -5.99
C LEU A 146 0.62 -1.51 -5.80
N ILE A 147 1.11 -1.20 -4.61
CA ILE A 147 1.52 0.15 -4.22
C ILE A 147 3.04 0.28 -4.33
N GLY A 148 3.53 1.36 -4.92
CA GLY A 148 4.98 1.63 -5.00
C GLY A 148 5.72 0.60 -5.86
N VAL A 149 5.17 0.25 -7.01
CA VAL A 149 5.82 -0.58 -8.03
C VAL A 149 6.88 0.26 -8.75
N ASN A 150 8.08 -0.29 -8.96
CA ASN A 150 9.20 0.43 -9.59
C ASN A 150 8.99 0.70 -11.09
N ASP A 151 8.32 -0.22 -11.80
CA ASP A 151 8.05 -0.12 -13.24
C ASP A 151 6.60 -0.48 -13.49
N VAL A 152 5.74 0.54 -13.46
CA VAL A 152 4.28 0.38 -13.53
C VAL A 152 3.86 -0.18 -14.89
N ASN A 153 4.54 0.20 -15.97
CA ASN A 153 4.21 -0.26 -17.31
C ASN A 153 4.45 -1.75 -17.45
N LYS A 154 5.66 -2.20 -17.10
CA LYS A 154 6.01 -3.63 -17.19
C LYS A 154 5.10 -4.50 -16.33
N VAL A 155 4.82 -4.07 -15.11
CA VAL A 155 3.96 -4.84 -14.19
C VAL A 155 2.50 -4.77 -14.62
N GLY A 156 2.05 -3.63 -15.12
CA GLY A 156 0.72 -3.47 -15.70
C GLY A 156 0.51 -4.43 -16.88
N ASP A 157 1.48 -4.55 -17.78
CA ASP A 157 1.39 -5.46 -18.91
C ASP A 157 1.30 -6.94 -18.48
N LEU A 158 2.02 -7.32 -17.41
CA LEU A 158 1.91 -8.66 -16.84
C LEU A 158 0.51 -8.91 -16.25
N LEU A 159 -0.04 -7.94 -15.53
CA LEU A 159 -1.40 -8.05 -14.99
C LEU A 159 -2.46 -8.10 -16.09
N ASP A 160 -2.28 -7.31 -17.16
CA ASP A 160 -3.16 -7.34 -18.32
C ASP A 160 -3.07 -8.72 -19.01
N LYS A 161 -1.89 -9.33 -19.13
CA LYS A 161 -1.77 -10.71 -19.63
C LYS A 161 -2.50 -11.71 -18.73
N LEU A 162 -2.36 -11.57 -17.42
CA LEU A 162 -3.04 -12.42 -16.43
C LEU A 162 -4.56 -12.29 -16.50
N ALA A 163 -5.07 -11.06 -16.54
CA ALA A 163 -6.49 -10.77 -16.56
C ALA A 163 -7.20 -11.35 -17.80
N TYR A 164 -6.53 -11.30 -18.96
CA TYR A 164 -7.07 -11.76 -20.24
C TYR A 164 -6.64 -13.18 -20.63
N GLY A 165 -5.91 -13.90 -19.76
CA GLY A 165 -5.44 -15.25 -20.04
C GLY A 165 -4.54 -15.35 -21.28
N ARG A 166 -3.72 -14.31 -21.54
CA ARG A 166 -2.74 -14.31 -22.63
C ARG A 166 -1.46 -15.01 -22.20
N ASP A 167 -0.79 -15.68 -23.14
CA ASP A 167 0.38 -16.52 -22.87
C ASP A 167 1.48 -15.78 -22.07
N PHE A 168 1.94 -16.44 -21.00
CA PHE A 168 3.03 -16.04 -20.11
C PHE A 168 4.37 -16.65 -20.50
#